data_AF-A0A101KSQ8-F1
#
_entry.id   AF-A0A101KSQ8-F1
#
_cell.length_a   1.000
_cell.length_b   1.000
_cell.length_c   1.000
_cell.angle_alpha   90.00
_cell.angle_beta   90.00
_cell.angle_gamma   90.00
#
_symmetry.space_group_name_H-M   'P 1'
#
loop_
_entity.id
_entity.type
_entity.pdbx_description
1 polymer ?
#
loop_
_entity_poly.entity_id
_entity_poly.type
_entity_poly.pdbx_seq_one_letter_code
_entity_poly.pdbx_strand_id
1 'polypeptide(L)' 'MCAFFRGLLQNLDGVAGTEPNARGILPELMHTAGFRSVEETLVMPTPSGSIALYRRYRP' A
#
# COMPACT_ATOMS: atom_id res chain seq x y z
N MET A 1 9.80 0.70 -6.58
CA MET A 1 8.70 0.42 -7.53
C MET A 1 9.16 0.83 -8.93
N CYS A 2 9.08 -0.06 -9.92
CA CYS A 2 9.30 0.31 -11.32
C CYS A 2 8.17 1.24 -11.79
N ALA A 3 8.50 2.39 -12.39
CA ALA A 3 7.52 3.40 -12.82
C ALA A 3 6.46 2.84 -13.81
N PHE A 4 6.88 1.93 -14.69
CA PHE A 4 5.98 1.24 -15.62
C PHE A 4 4.92 0.39 -14.90
N PHE A 5 5.32 -0.38 -13.89
CA PHE A 5 4.42 -1.23 -13.12
C PHE A 5 3.38 -0.41 -12.34
N ARG A 6 3.81 0.73 -11.77
CA ARG A 6 2.90 1.71 -11.15
C ARG A 6 1.86 2.22 -12.15
N GLY A 7 2.31 2.60 -13.35
CA GLY A 7 1.42 3.10 -14.40
C GLY A 7 0.40 2.05 -14.85
N LEU A 8 0.80 0.79 -14.96
CA LEU A 8 -0.11 -0.32 -15.28
C LEU A 8 -1.21 -0.45 -14.21
N LEU A 9 -0.84 -0.49 -12.93
CA LEU A 9 -1.81 -0.59 -11.82
C LEU A 9 -2.73 0.63 -11.78
N GLN A 10 -2.20 1.83 -11.97
CA GLN A 10 -3.00 3.06 -12.00
C GLN A 10 -3.99 3.11 -13.17
N ASN A 11 -3.65 2.52 -14.32
CA ASN A 11 -4.58 2.40 -15.44
C ASN A 11 -5.69 1.37 -15.19
N LEU A 12 -5.42 0.32 -14.42
CA LEU A 12 -6.41 -0.72 -14.09
C LEU A 12 -7.32 -0.30 -12.93
N ASP A 13 -6.76 0.19 -11.83
CA ASP A 13 -7.46 0.46 -10.56
C ASP A 13 -7.77 1.96 -10.35
N GLY A 14 -7.30 2.81 -11.26
CA GLY A 14 -7.40 4.26 -11.15
C GLY A 14 -6.33 4.88 -10.25
N VAL A 15 -5.98 6.13 -10.53
CA VAL A 15 -4.95 6.87 -9.79
C VAL A 15 -5.38 7.15 -8.35
N ALA A 16 -6.62 7.59 -8.14
CA ALA A 16 -7.12 7.98 -6.82
C ALA A 16 -7.02 6.84 -5.79
N GLY A 17 -7.27 5.58 -6.19
CA GLY A 17 -7.19 4.42 -5.31
C GLY A 17 -5.78 3.93 -5.03
N THR A 18 -4.81 4.23 -5.91
CA THR A 18 -3.47 3.65 -5.88
C THR A 18 -2.35 4.65 -5.57
N GLU A 19 -2.61 5.95 -5.71
CA GLU A 19 -1.70 7.04 -5.32
C GLU A 19 -1.35 7.02 -3.82
N PRO A 20 -2.27 6.73 -2.88
CA PRO A 20 -1.90 6.66 -1.47
C PRO A 20 -0.86 5.57 -1.18
N ASN A 21 -0.98 4.41 -1.83
CA ASN A 21 0.05 3.37 -1.81
C ASN A 21 1.36 3.84 -2.46
N ALA A 22 1.27 4.63 -3.53
CA ALA A 22 2.44 5.23 -4.17
C ALA A 22 3.24 6.16 -3.25
N ARG A 23 2.52 6.91 -2.41
CA ARG A 23 3.07 7.88 -1.46
C ARG A 23 3.48 7.27 -0.12
N GLY A 24 3.18 6.00 0.11
CA GLY A 24 3.48 5.33 1.37
C GLY A 24 2.59 5.77 2.55
N ILE A 25 1.45 6.41 2.29
CA ILE A 25 0.55 6.94 3.34
C ILE A 25 -0.55 5.95 3.76
N LEU A 26 -0.39 4.67 3.40
CA LEU A 26 -1.36 3.64 3.75
C LEU A 26 -1.52 3.47 5.27
N PRO A 27 -0.46 3.47 6.10
CA PRO A 27 -0.62 3.33 7.55
C PRO A 27 -1.51 4.42 8.16
N GLU A 28 -1.34 5.68 7.74
CA GLU A 28 -2.14 6.81 8.19
C GLU A 28 -3.61 6.67 7.77
N LEU A 29 -3.86 6.19 6.55
CA LEU A 29 -5.21 5.87 6.09
C LEU A 29 -5.83 4.73 6.90
N MET A 30 -5.05 3.69 7.24
CA MET A 30 -5.52 2.60 8.09
C MET A 30 -5.88 3.10 9.50
N HIS A 31 -5.09 3.98 10.09
CA HIS A 31 -5.40 4.62 11.36
C HIS A 31 -6.68 5.47 11.29
N THR A 32 -6.82 6.27 10.24
CA THR A 32 -8.02 7.09 10.00
C THR A 32 -9.28 6.23 9.82
N ALA A 33 -9.13 5.05 9.23
CA ALA A 33 -10.21 4.07 9.09
C ALA A 33 -10.54 3.30 10.38
N GLY A 34 -9.90 3.63 11.51
CA GLY A 34 -10.18 3.06 12.83
C GLY A 34 -9.40 1.78 13.16
N PHE A 35 -8.41 1.42 12.36
CA PHE A 35 -7.54 0.29 12.66
C PHE A 35 -6.46 0.70 13.67
N ARG A 36 -6.24 -0.17 14.67
CA ARG A 36 -5.24 -0.05 15.72
C ARG A 36 -4.10 -1.04 15.46
N SER A 37 -2.94 -0.76 16.05
CA SER A 37 -1.74 -1.61 15.95
C SER A 37 -1.39 -1.95 14.49
N VAL A 38 -1.36 -0.92 13.63
CA VAL A 38 -0.95 -1.07 12.23
C VAL A 38 0.56 -1.29 12.20
N GLU A 39 0.98 -2.48 11.80
CA GLU A 39 2.38 -2.90 11.74
C GLU A 39 2.69 -3.44 10.35
N GLU A 40 3.75 -2.94 9.73
CA GLU A 40 4.34 -3.57 8.54
C GLU A 40 5.16 -4.77 8.99
N THR A 41 4.65 -5.98 8.73
CA THR A 41 5.23 -7.22 9.28
C THR A 41 6.26 -7.85 8.36
N LEU A 42 6.15 -7.59 7.06
CA LEU A 42 7.04 -8.15 6.06
C LEU A 42 7.05 -7.28 4.81
N VAL A 43 8.23 -7.05 4.26
CA VAL A 43 8.39 -6.46 2.92
C VAL A 43 9.18 -7.44 2.06
N MET A 44 8.54 -7.97 1.03
CA MET A 44 9.13 -8.89 0.08
C MET A 44 9.51 -8.13 -1.19
N PRO A 45 10.79 -8.06 -1.58
CA PRO A 45 11.17 -7.48 -2.86
C PRO A 45 10.66 -8.35 -4.02
N THR A 46 10.24 -7.71 -5.10
CA THR A 46 9.84 -8.35 -6.36
C THR A 46 10.57 -7.66 -7.52
N PRO A 47 10.68 -8.30 -8.70
CA PRO A 47 11.31 -7.67 -9.87
C PRO A 47 10.68 -6.33 -10.28
N SER A 48 9.39 -6.12 -9.98
CA SER A 48 8.66 -4.89 -10.30
C SER A 48 8.58 -3.89 -9.14
N GLY A 49 8.98 -4.27 -7.93
CA GLY A 49 8.85 -3.43 -6.73
C GLY A 49 8.95 -4.23 -5.44
N SER A 50 7.91 -4.13 -4.61
CA SER A 50 7.83 -4.87 -3.35
C SER A 50 6.37 -5.14 -3.00
N ILE A 51 6.14 -6.21 -2.24
CA ILE A 51 4.87 -6.51 -1.60
C ILE A 51 5.08 -6.35 -0.11
N ALA A 52 4.35 -5.42 0.51
CA ALA A 52 4.35 -5.21 1.96
C ALA A 52 3.11 -5.85 2.58
N LEU A 53 3.28 -6.58 3.68
CA LEU A 53 2.20 -7.13 4.47
C LEU A 53 1.98 -6.26 5.71
N TYR A 54 0.73 -5.86 5.90
CA TYR A 54 0.32 -5.09 7.08
C TYR A 54 -0.57 -5.94 7.97
N ARG A 55 -0.24 -5.98 9.27
CA ARG A 55 -1.09 -6.52 10.32
C ARG A 55 -1.74 -5.37 11.07
N ARG A 56 -3.02 -5.53 11.41
CA ARG A 56 -3.79 -4.52 12.17
C ARG A 56 -4.98 -5.16 12.84
N TYR A 57 -5.51 -4.50 13.87
CA TYR A 57 -6.68 -4.93 14.61
C TYR A 57 -7.76 -3.84 14.58
N ARG A 58 -9.02 -4.24 14.42
CA ARG A 58 -10.19 -3.37 14.62
C ARG A 58 -11.24 -4.17 15.40
N PRO A 59 -11.70 -3.69 16.57
CA PRO A 59 -12.73 -4.36 17.36
C PRO A 59 -14.10 -4.30 16.68
#